data_AF-A0A8J2KL95-F1
#
_entry.id   AF-A0A8J2KL95-F1
#
_cell.length_a   1.000
_cell.length_b   1.000
_cell.length_c   1.000
_cell.angle_alpha   90.00
_cell.angle_beta   90.00
_cell.angle_gamma   90.00
#
_symmetry.space_group_name_H-M   'P 1'
#
loop_
_entity.id
_entity.type
_entity.pdbx_description
1 polymer ?
#
loop_
_entity_poly.entity_id
_entity_poly.type
_entity_poly.pdbx_seq_one_letter_code
_entity_poly.pdbx_strand_id
1 'polypeptide(L)'
;MRAISLSVLFTVCGAVLSLPQQSTRSGSTKWKTLDGRPTVLFAHRGEKVLFPEHTIPAYKTASILGADFVEPDLVLTKDDIFVCHHDLYLRDGTDVAEHPEFSHLKEQISPGNFNWYIRNFTLAELKTLRVIQQKTGVRPQEYNRLFTIPTFREYLQAVHEMIYKLNKTI
;
A
#
# COMPACT_ATOMS: atom_id res chain seq x y z
N MET A 1 32.01 -44.54 49.44
CA MET A 1 31.48 -43.18 49.15
C MET A 1 30.33 -43.34 48.17
N ARG A 2 29.14 -42.89 48.55
CA ARG A 2 27.87 -43.13 47.84
C ARG A 2 27.70 -42.08 46.73
N ALA A 3 27.53 -42.51 45.49
CA ALA A 3 27.02 -41.66 44.41
C ALA A 3 25.51 -41.88 44.32
N ILE A 4 24.73 -40.87 44.68
CA ILE A 4 23.27 -40.87 44.54
C ILE A 4 22.98 -40.26 43.17
N SER A 5 22.53 -41.09 42.23
CA SER A 5 21.96 -40.65 40.96
C SER A 5 20.53 -40.16 41.22
N LEU A 6 20.26 -38.89 40.95
CA LEU A 6 18.94 -38.28 41.09
C LEU A 6 18.28 -38.22 39.72
N SER A 7 17.59 -39.29 39.34
CA SER A 7 16.76 -39.35 38.15
C SER A 7 15.42 -38.67 38.43
N VAL A 8 15.25 -37.43 37.98
CA VAL A 8 13.95 -36.74 38.01
C VAL A 8 13.10 -37.28 36.85
N LEU A 9 12.18 -38.19 37.17
CA LEU A 9 11.20 -38.71 36.23
C LEU A 9 10.07 -37.68 36.08
N PHE A 10 10.08 -36.89 35.01
CA PHE A 10 8.93 -36.05 34.65
C PHE A 10 7.82 -36.93 34.07
N THR A 11 6.85 -37.31 34.90
CA THR A 11 5.60 -37.92 34.44
C THR A 11 4.79 -36.85 33.69
N VAL A 12 4.86 -36.84 32.37
CA VAL A 12 3.92 -36.07 31.54
C VAL A 12 2.58 -36.80 31.58
N CYS A 13 1.69 -36.34 32.45
CA CYS A 13 0.29 -36.77 32.47
C CYS A 13 -0.38 -36.27 31.18
N GLY A 14 -0.61 -37.17 30.24
CA GLY A 14 -1.30 -36.90 28.98
C GLY A 14 -2.78 -36.64 29.21
N ALA A 15 -3.13 -35.40 29.56
CA ALA A 15 -4.50 -34.92 29.42
C ALA A 15 -4.74 -34.58 27.96
N VAL A 16 -5.27 -35.54 27.20
CA VAL A 16 -5.85 -35.28 25.89
C VAL A 16 -7.12 -34.45 26.15
N LEU A 17 -6.98 -33.13 26.10
CA LEU A 17 -8.10 -32.21 26.05
C LEU A 17 -8.82 -32.44 24.72
N SER A 18 -9.85 -33.29 24.74
CA SER A 18 -10.80 -33.45 23.64
C SER A 18 -11.55 -32.13 23.46
N LEU A 19 -11.00 -31.26 22.60
CA LEU A 19 -11.71 -30.09 22.10
C LEU A 19 -13.01 -30.58 21.45
N PRO A 20 -14.18 -29.98 21.76
CA PRO A 20 -15.40 -30.31 21.05
C PRO A 20 -15.17 -30.01 19.57
N GLN A 21 -15.27 -31.03 18.72
CA GLN A 21 -15.39 -30.85 17.28
C GLN A 21 -16.62 -29.98 17.04
N GLN A 22 -16.39 -28.69 16.76
CA GLN A 22 -17.41 -27.85 16.19
C GLN A 22 -17.82 -28.49 14.88
N SER A 23 -19.07 -28.96 14.83
CA SER A 23 -19.69 -29.37 13.58
C SER A 23 -19.58 -28.19 12.63
N THR A 24 -18.77 -28.35 11.58
CA THR A 24 -18.71 -27.39 10.50
C THR A 24 -20.07 -27.46 9.84
N ARG A 25 -20.94 -26.49 10.13
CA ARG A 25 -22.15 -26.27 9.35
C ARG A 25 -21.72 -26.04 7.91
N SER A 26 -21.80 -27.09 7.10
CA SER A 26 -21.71 -27.06 5.64
C SER A 26 -22.97 -26.40 5.08
N GLY A 27 -23.21 -25.14 5.42
CA GLY A 27 -24.13 -24.30 4.69
C GLY A 27 -23.31 -23.56 3.65
N SER A 28 -23.41 -23.95 2.38
CA SER A 28 -22.87 -23.14 1.30
C SER A 28 -23.65 -21.83 1.25
N THR A 29 -23.20 -20.83 2.01
CA THR A 29 -23.72 -19.46 1.89
C THR A 29 -23.24 -18.94 0.54
N LYS A 30 -24.04 -19.19 -0.49
CA LYS A 30 -23.85 -18.57 -1.81
C LYS A 30 -23.87 -17.05 -1.61
N TRP A 31 -22.87 -16.36 -2.15
CA TRP A 31 -22.78 -14.91 -2.03
C TRP A 31 -23.97 -14.26 -2.72
N LYS A 32 -24.43 -13.11 -2.20
CA LYS A 32 -25.53 -12.32 -2.81
C LYS A 32 -25.08 -11.51 -4.03
N THR A 33 -24.17 -12.06 -4.82
CA THR A 33 -23.68 -11.51 -6.09
C THR A 33 -24.43 -12.17 -7.25
N LEU A 34 -24.41 -11.56 -8.43
CA LEU A 34 -25.15 -12.05 -9.60
C LEU A 34 -24.73 -13.47 -10.02
N ASP A 35 -23.46 -13.82 -9.83
CA ASP A 35 -22.88 -15.12 -10.18
C ASP A 35 -22.63 -16.04 -8.97
N GLY A 36 -22.95 -15.59 -7.76
CA GLY A 36 -22.74 -16.33 -6.51
C GLY A 36 -21.29 -16.42 -6.04
N ARG A 37 -20.33 -15.74 -6.71
CA ARG A 37 -18.93 -15.67 -6.28
C ARG A 37 -18.71 -14.53 -5.25
N PRO A 38 -17.64 -14.56 -4.45
CA PRO A 38 -17.31 -13.44 -3.57
C PRO A 38 -17.13 -12.13 -4.34
N THR A 39 -17.38 -10.99 -3.68
CA THR A 39 -17.04 -9.66 -4.22
C THR A 39 -15.54 -9.52 -4.40
N VAL A 40 -15.13 -8.82 -5.46
CA VAL A 40 -13.73 -8.47 -5.73
C VAL A 40 -13.38 -7.17 -5.01
N LEU A 41 -12.27 -7.16 -4.27
CA LEU A 41 -11.81 -6.01 -3.50
C LEU A 41 -10.77 -5.19 -4.27
N PHE A 42 -11.13 -3.96 -4.61
CA PHE A 42 -10.22 -2.98 -5.23
C PHE A 42 -9.68 -2.02 -4.17
N ALA A 43 -8.38 -2.06 -3.93
CA ALA A 43 -7.70 -1.09 -3.08
C ALA A 43 -7.39 0.19 -3.87
N HIS A 44 -8.31 1.15 -3.79
CA HIS A 44 -8.21 2.46 -4.43
C HIS A 44 -6.98 3.24 -3.92
N ARG A 45 -5.97 3.38 -4.78
CA ARG A 45 -4.64 3.94 -4.50
C ARG A 45 -3.79 3.19 -3.47
N GLY A 46 -4.05 1.89 -3.30
CA GLY A 46 -3.49 1.07 -2.24
C GLY A 46 -4.10 1.39 -0.87
N GLU A 47 -3.36 1.10 0.21
CA GLU A 47 -3.81 1.36 1.58
C GLU A 47 -3.55 2.83 1.98
N LYS A 48 -4.29 3.73 1.32
CA LYS A 48 -4.12 5.19 1.46
C LYS A 48 -4.53 5.78 2.80
N VAL A 49 -5.23 5.01 3.64
CA VAL A 49 -5.58 5.47 4.98
C VAL A 49 -4.36 5.42 5.89
N LEU A 50 -3.54 4.39 5.77
CA LEU A 50 -2.33 4.21 6.59
C LEU A 50 -1.11 4.91 5.99
N PHE A 51 -0.88 4.77 4.68
CA PHE A 51 0.26 5.34 3.98
C PHE A 51 -0.18 6.45 3.02
N PRO A 52 0.70 7.41 2.65
CA PRO A 52 0.40 8.31 1.55
C PRO A 52 0.01 7.50 0.31
N GLU A 53 -1.04 7.93 -0.37
CA GLU A 53 -1.58 7.24 -1.53
C GLU A 53 -0.55 7.06 -2.64
N HIS A 54 -0.73 6.01 -3.45
CA HIS A 54 0.17 5.64 -4.55
C HIS A 54 1.64 5.47 -4.15
N THR A 55 1.93 5.06 -2.91
CA THR A 55 3.29 4.67 -2.50
C THR A 55 3.46 3.15 -2.52
N ILE A 56 4.70 2.67 -2.69
CA ILE A 56 4.99 1.23 -2.67
C ILE A 56 4.49 0.55 -1.38
N PRO A 57 4.64 1.14 -0.18
CA PRO A 57 4.07 0.57 1.05
C PRO A 57 2.54 0.56 1.07
N ALA A 58 1.86 1.56 0.49
CA ALA A 58 0.41 1.55 0.35
C ALA A 58 -0.03 0.35 -0.50
N TYR A 59 0.63 0.12 -1.64
CA TYR A 59 0.31 -0.99 -2.52
C TYR A 59 0.57 -2.36 -1.89
N LYS A 60 1.77 -2.55 -1.31
CA LYS A 60 2.12 -3.82 -0.65
C LYS A 60 1.20 -4.12 0.54
N THR A 61 0.87 -3.11 1.34
CA THR A 61 -0.03 -3.29 2.49
C THR A 61 -1.44 -3.67 2.04
N ALA A 62 -1.98 -3.02 1.02
CA ALA A 62 -3.28 -3.39 0.46
C ALA A 62 -3.31 -4.86 0.00
N SER A 63 -2.26 -5.32 -0.68
CA SER A 63 -2.10 -6.73 -1.06
C SER A 63 -2.12 -7.66 0.16
N ILE A 64 -1.38 -7.32 1.23
CA ILE A 64 -1.32 -8.10 2.48
C ILE A 64 -2.69 -8.17 3.15
N LEU A 65 -3.46 -7.08 3.11
CA LEU A 65 -4.80 -6.99 3.70
C LEU A 65 -5.88 -7.73 2.87
N GLY A 66 -5.50 -8.37 1.77
CA GLY A 66 -6.37 -9.26 1.01
C GLY A 66 -7.06 -8.63 -0.18
N ALA A 67 -6.62 -7.44 -0.63
CA ALA A 67 -7.10 -6.87 -1.89
C ALA A 67 -6.94 -7.86 -3.05
N ASP A 68 -7.91 -7.86 -3.96
CA ASP A 68 -7.85 -8.64 -5.21
C ASP A 68 -7.24 -7.82 -6.34
N PHE A 69 -7.32 -6.50 -6.25
CA PHE A 69 -6.66 -5.54 -7.14
C PHE A 69 -6.15 -4.36 -6.34
N VAL A 70 -4.98 -3.87 -6.72
CA VAL A 70 -4.40 -2.64 -6.16
C VAL A 70 -4.35 -1.60 -7.26
N GLU A 71 -5.13 -0.54 -7.13
CA GLU A 71 -5.43 0.37 -8.23
C GLU A 71 -4.39 1.52 -8.33
N PRO A 72 -3.83 1.78 -9.54
CA PRO A 72 -2.98 2.94 -9.81
C PRO A 72 -3.68 4.01 -10.68
N ASP A 73 -3.45 5.28 -10.35
CA ASP A 73 -3.71 6.43 -11.23
C ASP A 73 -2.42 6.78 -11.97
N LEU A 74 -2.46 7.05 -13.28
CA LEU A 74 -1.27 7.26 -14.11
C LEU A 74 -1.21 8.66 -14.75
N VAL A 75 -0.04 9.31 -14.63
CA VAL A 75 0.26 10.59 -15.27
C VAL A 75 1.62 10.52 -15.97
N LEU A 76 1.78 11.25 -17.07
CA LEU A 76 3.06 11.35 -17.82
C LEU A 76 3.92 12.50 -17.30
N THR A 77 5.21 12.21 -17.21
CA THR A 77 6.30 13.17 -16.97
C THR A 77 6.73 13.87 -18.26
N LYS A 78 7.60 14.89 -18.15
CA LYS A 78 8.18 15.62 -19.28
C LYS A 78 8.97 14.73 -20.24
N ASP A 79 9.58 13.68 -19.72
CA ASP A 79 10.38 12.69 -20.43
C ASP A 79 9.60 11.38 -20.69
N ASP A 80 8.27 11.48 -20.82
CA ASP A 80 7.35 10.42 -21.26
C ASP A 80 7.32 9.14 -20.40
N ILE A 81 7.69 9.26 -19.12
CA ILE A 81 7.58 8.16 -18.16
C ILE A 81 6.25 8.24 -17.41
N PHE A 82 5.51 7.13 -17.34
CA PHE A 82 4.34 6.99 -16.49
C PHE A 82 4.71 6.90 -15.00
N VAL A 83 4.10 7.77 -14.20
CA VAL A 83 4.18 7.78 -12.73
C VAL A 83 2.82 7.54 -12.11
N CYS A 84 2.81 6.96 -10.92
CA CYS A 84 1.61 6.72 -10.13
C CYS A 84 1.27 7.95 -9.30
N HIS A 85 0.27 8.72 -9.72
CA HIS A 85 -0.18 9.92 -9.02
C HIS A 85 -1.62 10.25 -9.43
N HIS A 86 -2.46 10.65 -8.48
CA HIS A 86 -3.88 10.90 -8.74
C HIS A 86 -4.12 12.18 -9.55
N ASP A 87 -3.48 13.27 -9.16
CA ASP A 87 -3.68 14.59 -9.76
C ASP A 87 -2.62 14.90 -10.82
N LEU A 88 -2.94 15.80 -11.75
CA LEU A 88 -1.97 16.35 -12.71
C LEU A 88 -0.94 17.30 -12.04
N TYR A 89 -1.16 17.62 -10.78
CA TYR A 89 -0.45 18.64 -10.03
C TYR A 89 0.20 18.10 -8.77
N LEU A 90 1.27 18.75 -8.29
CA LEU A 90 2.11 18.24 -7.20
C LEU A 90 1.87 18.90 -5.84
N ARG A 91 1.26 20.09 -5.78
CA ARG A 91 1.13 20.86 -4.51
C ARG A 91 0.45 20.05 -3.42
N ASP A 92 -0.58 19.31 -3.79
CA ASP A 92 -1.30 18.43 -2.89
C ASP A 92 -0.69 17.04 -3.01
N GLY A 93 -0.18 16.50 -1.90
CA GLY A 93 0.40 15.16 -1.88
C GLY A 93 1.93 15.10 -2.01
N THR A 94 2.62 16.23 -2.18
CA THR A 94 4.10 16.27 -2.17
C THR A 94 4.66 17.48 -1.42
N ASP A 95 5.97 17.50 -1.22
CA ASP A 95 6.73 18.62 -0.67
C ASP A 95 7.19 19.66 -1.71
N VAL A 96 6.69 19.64 -2.96
CA VAL A 96 7.16 20.54 -4.05
C VAL A 96 7.19 22.02 -3.69
N ALA A 97 6.28 22.48 -2.81
CA ALA A 97 6.24 23.87 -2.37
C ALA A 97 7.43 24.29 -1.49
N GLU A 98 8.17 23.31 -0.93
CA GLU A 98 9.37 23.49 -0.10
C GLU A 98 10.67 23.53 -0.93
N HIS A 99 10.58 23.30 -2.25
CA HIS A 99 11.70 23.27 -3.19
C HIS A 99 11.80 24.54 -4.04
N PRO A 100 12.59 25.55 -3.63
CA PRO A 100 12.70 26.83 -4.34
C PRO A 100 13.28 26.70 -5.76
N GLU A 101 14.09 25.67 -6.02
CA GLU A 101 14.61 25.34 -7.34
C GLU A 101 13.50 25.09 -8.38
N PHE A 102 12.33 24.64 -7.95
CA PHE A 102 11.17 24.41 -8.82
C PHE A 102 10.19 25.59 -8.88
N SER A 103 10.52 26.73 -8.25
CA SER A 103 9.67 27.93 -8.28
C SER A 103 9.35 28.41 -9.70
N HIS A 104 10.29 28.24 -10.63
CA HIS A 104 10.15 28.61 -12.04
C HIS A 104 9.13 27.72 -12.81
N LEU A 105 8.76 26.56 -12.26
CA LEU A 105 7.75 25.66 -12.84
C LEU A 105 6.34 25.86 -12.26
N LYS A 106 6.18 26.83 -11.34
CA LYS A 106 4.91 27.14 -10.69
C LYS A 106 4.01 27.91 -11.66
N GLU A 107 2.85 27.37 -11.96
CA GLU A 107 1.89 27.93 -12.91
C GLU A 107 0.56 28.27 -12.21
N GLN A 108 -0.14 29.27 -12.74
CA GLN A 108 -1.51 29.57 -12.32
C GLN A 108 -2.47 28.60 -13.00
N ILE A 109 -3.21 27.82 -12.21
CA ILE A 109 -4.13 26.78 -12.72
C ILE A 109 -5.59 27.24 -12.69
N SER A 110 -5.90 28.20 -11.81
CA SER A 110 -7.16 28.94 -11.79
C SER A 110 -6.94 30.31 -11.12
N PRO A 111 -7.89 31.26 -11.19
CA PRO A 111 -7.74 32.57 -10.55
C PRO A 111 -7.37 32.44 -9.06
N GLY A 112 -6.20 32.99 -8.68
CA GLY A 112 -5.67 32.89 -7.31
C GLY A 112 -5.07 31.54 -6.89
N ASN A 113 -5.10 30.51 -7.74
CA ASN A 113 -4.56 29.18 -7.42
C ASN A 113 -3.35 28.83 -8.28
N PHE A 114 -2.25 28.48 -7.62
CA PHE A 114 -0.98 28.14 -8.25
C PHE A 114 -0.55 26.73 -7.87
N ASN A 115 0.04 26.03 -8.82
CA ASN A 115 0.47 24.65 -8.68
C ASN A 115 1.63 24.30 -9.61
N TRP A 116 2.11 23.06 -9.54
CA TRP A 116 3.20 22.53 -10.37
C TRP A 116 2.67 21.34 -11.14
N TYR A 117 2.66 21.42 -12.47
CA TYR A 117 2.21 20.31 -13.31
C TYR A 117 3.28 19.23 -13.41
N ILE A 118 2.88 17.97 -13.25
CA ILE A 118 3.79 16.80 -13.39
C ILE A 118 4.46 16.77 -14.77
N ARG A 119 3.72 17.11 -15.85
CA ARG A 119 4.23 17.15 -17.23
C ARG A 119 5.43 18.10 -17.45
N ASN A 120 5.71 18.99 -16.49
CA ASN A 120 6.83 19.93 -16.58
C ASN A 120 8.11 19.41 -15.92
N PHE A 121 8.03 18.28 -15.20
CA PHE A 121 9.16 17.68 -14.49
C PHE A 121 9.61 16.43 -15.23
N THR A 122 10.92 16.24 -15.34
CA THR A 122 11.50 14.95 -15.69
C THR A 122 11.30 13.95 -14.53
N LEU A 123 11.38 12.65 -14.82
CA LEU A 123 11.35 11.64 -13.76
C LEU A 123 12.44 11.89 -12.71
N ALA A 124 13.65 12.29 -13.14
CA ALA A 124 14.77 12.54 -12.24
C ALA A 124 14.45 13.65 -11.23
N GLU A 125 13.83 14.75 -11.68
CA GLU A 125 13.37 15.84 -10.82
C GLU A 125 12.22 15.39 -9.90
N LEU A 126 11.24 14.64 -10.40
CA LEU A 126 10.15 14.13 -9.54
C LEU A 126 10.66 13.20 -8.43
N LYS A 127 11.73 12.44 -8.68
CA LYS A 127 12.34 11.55 -7.68
C LYS A 127 13.08 12.29 -6.57
N THR A 128 13.33 13.61 -6.71
CA THR A 128 13.86 14.42 -5.60
C THR A 128 12.78 14.82 -4.61
N LEU A 129 11.52 14.89 -5.05
CA LEU A 129 10.37 15.20 -4.20
C LEU A 129 10.01 14.04 -3.28
N ARG A 130 9.28 14.34 -2.21
CA ARG A 130 8.71 13.35 -1.31
C ARG A 130 7.20 13.49 -1.17
N VAL A 131 6.55 12.34 -1.04
CA VAL A 131 5.09 12.25 -0.90
C VAL A 131 4.68 12.63 0.53
N ILE A 132 3.59 13.38 0.63
CA ILE A 132 2.97 13.83 1.87
C ILE A 132 1.53 13.30 1.93
N GLN A 133 1.15 12.73 3.06
CA GLN A 133 -0.20 12.27 3.33
C GLN A 133 -1.16 13.46 3.46
N GLN A 134 -2.33 13.35 2.82
CA GLN A 134 -3.39 14.34 3.00
C GLN A 134 -3.91 14.34 4.44
N LYS A 135 -4.19 15.53 4.99
CA LYS A 135 -4.76 15.70 6.34
C LYS A 135 -6.28 15.47 6.34
N THR A 136 -6.70 14.27 5.95
CA THR A 136 -8.12 13.89 5.84
C THR A 136 -8.46 12.83 6.88
N GLY A 137 -9.39 13.13 7.79
CA GLY A 137 -9.82 12.19 8.82
C GLY A 137 -8.68 11.75 9.74
N VAL A 138 -8.55 10.44 9.98
CA VAL A 138 -7.59 9.84 10.94
C VAL A 138 -6.27 9.39 10.30
N ARG A 139 -5.92 9.90 9.11
CA ARG A 139 -4.71 9.48 8.40
C ARG A 139 -3.43 9.94 9.14
N PRO A 140 -2.53 9.02 9.51
CA PRO A 140 -1.31 9.37 10.23
C PRO A 140 -0.36 10.17 9.34
N GLN A 141 0.41 11.06 9.95
CA GLN A 141 1.34 11.96 9.26
C GLN A 141 2.81 11.52 9.42
N GLU A 142 3.06 10.45 10.17
CA GLU A 142 4.40 9.90 10.46
C GLU A 142 5.15 9.38 9.23
N TYR A 143 4.42 9.02 8.16
CA TYR A 143 5.00 8.56 6.89
C TYR A 143 5.28 9.68 5.89
N ASN A 144 5.02 10.95 6.25
CA ASN A 144 5.32 12.07 5.40
C ASN A 144 6.81 12.15 5.10
N ARG A 145 7.14 12.44 3.85
CA ARG A 145 8.51 12.61 3.35
C ARG A 145 9.38 11.35 3.34
N LEU A 146 8.82 10.17 3.61
CA LEU A 146 9.58 8.91 3.58
C LEU A 146 9.64 8.26 2.20
N PHE A 147 8.70 8.58 1.31
CA PHE A 147 8.54 7.89 0.03
C PHE A 147 8.57 8.87 -1.14
N THR A 148 8.91 8.35 -2.32
CA THR A 148 8.86 9.06 -3.59
C THR A 148 7.64 8.65 -4.39
N ILE A 149 7.25 9.46 -5.38
CA ILE A 149 6.27 9.07 -6.40
C ILE A 149 6.82 7.85 -7.18
N PRO A 150 6.12 6.71 -7.22
CA PRO A 150 6.55 5.55 -8.01
C PRO A 150 6.31 5.78 -9.51
N THR A 151 7.14 5.15 -10.34
CA THR A 151 6.84 4.89 -11.74
C THR A 151 5.84 3.74 -11.85
N PHE A 152 5.16 3.65 -12.99
CA PHE A 152 4.30 2.49 -13.27
C PHE A 152 5.11 1.18 -13.26
N ARG A 153 6.38 1.22 -13.66
CA ARG A 153 7.29 0.06 -13.61
C ARG A 153 7.53 -0.40 -12.16
N GLU A 154 7.83 0.51 -11.25
CA GLU A 154 8.05 0.19 -9.83
C GLU A 154 6.77 -0.34 -9.18
N TYR A 155 5.60 0.21 -9.55
CA TYR A 155 4.30 -0.34 -9.16
C TYR A 155 4.13 -1.79 -9.64
N LEU A 156 4.34 -2.07 -10.93
CA LEU A 156 4.21 -3.42 -11.49
C LEU A 156 5.17 -4.40 -10.80
N GLN A 157 6.40 -3.97 -10.51
CA GLN A 157 7.37 -4.77 -9.76
C GLN A 157 6.88 -5.07 -8.35
N ALA A 158 6.31 -4.09 -7.65
CA ALA A 158 5.76 -4.31 -6.31
C ALA A 158 4.56 -5.27 -6.32
N VAL A 159 3.63 -5.13 -7.28
CA VAL A 159 2.50 -6.07 -7.43
C VAL A 159 3.00 -7.47 -7.76
N HIS A 160 3.94 -7.60 -8.70
CA HIS A 160 4.54 -8.87 -9.07
C HIS A 160 5.21 -9.55 -7.87
N GLU A 161 6.01 -8.82 -7.08
CA GLU A 161 6.60 -9.33 -5.83
C GLU A 161 5.53 -9.87 -4.87
N MET A 162 4.43 -9.14 -4.69
CA MET A 162 3.34 -9.54 -3.80
C MET A 162 2.60 -10.80 -4.29
N ILE A 163 2.45 -10.96 -5.61
CA ILE A 163 1.84 -12.18 -6.20
C ILE A 163 2.62 -13.43 -5.78
N TYR A 164 3.95 -13.42 -5.89
CA TYR A 164 4.78 -14.55 -5.45
C TYR A 164 4.78 -14.72 -3.94
N LYS A 165 4.91 -13.61 -3.21
CA LYS A 165 5.01 -13.65 -1.75
C LYS A 165 3.73 -14.19 -1.09
N LEU A 166 2.58 -13.86 -1.65
CA LEU A 166 1.27 -14.28 -1.13
C LEU A 166 0.72 -15.53 -1.82
N ASN A 167 1.38 -16.00 -2.88
CA ASN A 167 0.91 -17.10 -3.72
C ASN A 167 -0.56 -16.89 -4.16
N LYS A 168 -0.88 -15.66 -4.61
CA LYS A 168 -2.22 -15.20 -4.98
C LYS A 168 -2.12 -14.23 -6.17
N THR A 169 -3.09 -14.27 -7.08
CA THR A 169 -3.24 -13.22 -8.09
C THR A 169 -3.71 -11.90 -7.47
N ILE A 170 -3.18 -10.79 -7.97
CA ILE A 170 -3.46 -9.40 -7.55
C ILE A 170 -3.50 -8.53 -8.81
#